data_AF-A0A1G2UQ62-F1
#
_entry.id   AF-A0A1G2UQ62-F1
#
_cell.length_a   1.000
_cell.length_b   1.000
_cell.length_c   1.000
_cell.angle_alpha   90.00
_cell.angle_beta   90.00
_cell.angle_gamma   90.00
#
_symmetry.space_group_name_H-M   'P 1'
#
loop_
_entity.id
_entity.type
_entity.pdbx_description
1 polymer ?
#
loop_
_entity_poly.entity_id
_entity_poly.type
_entity_poly.pdbx_seq_one_letter_code
_entity_poly.pdbx_strand_id
1 'polypeptide(L)'
;MIKAMNQFFIKCFLISFSFLAVGYPLWVVLHTVNWALNATLLSNLFPAFGIVAFTLLWLHAISGVFEPWLRRQIDFDKFVHVTSLIILASIILHPLLLLVETGFSFSKIFLHYEAKYIWFAIIGWFLLITYDIGKVLKKYNFFSRHWNKILVVSTVGFILTFFHSLNLGSDLQAGPLRTIWIFYGVTAILATIYTYGIRRLRKNYPDSTAIK
;
A
#
# COMPACT_ATOMS: atom_id res chain seq x y z
N MET A 1 -33.30 14.24 9.31
CA MET A 1 -32.23 14.93 10.06
C MET A 1 -31.21 13.95 10.68
N ILE A 2 -31.62 12.97 11.50
CA ILE A 2 -30.72 12.02 12.19
C ILE A 2 -29.82 11.21 11.23
N LYS A 3 -30.35 10.71 10.11
CA LYS A 3 -29.57 9.94 9.12
C LYS A 3 -28.48 10.79 8.43
N ALA A 4 -28.77 12.06 8.14
CA ALA A 4 -27.82 12.98 7.50
C ALA A 4 -26.69 13.37 8.47
N MET A 5 -27.04 13.60 9.74
CA MET A 5 -26.08 13.91 10.79
C MET A 5 -25.10 12.74 11.02
N ASN A 6 -25.59 11.50 11.08
CA ASN A 6 -24.75 10.31 11.21
C ASN A 6 -23.79 10.13 10.01
N GLN A 7 -24.27 10.36 8.79
CA GLN A 7 -23.46 10.26 7.57
C GLN A 7 -22.30 11.28 7.53
N PHE A 8 -22.53 12.50 8.03
CA PHE A 8 -21.48 13.51 8.13
C PHE A 8 -20.37 13.06 9.09
N PHE A 9 -20.74 12.60 10.30
CA PHE A 9 -19.76 12.13 11.28
C PHE A 9 -18.94 10.94 10.77
N ILE A 10 -19.57 9.97 10.10
CA ILE A 10 -18.86 8.82 9.50
C ILE A 10 -17.84 9.30 8.46
N LYS A 11 -18.21 10.25 7.58
CA LYS A 11 -17.30 10.80 6.58
C LYS A 11 -16.11 11.51 7.22
N CYS A 12 -16.36 12.38 8.20
CA CYS A 12 -15.28 13.06 8.93
C CYS A 12 -14.35 12.04 9.59
N PHE A 13 -14.89 11.02 10.25
CA PHE A 13 -14.11 9.96 10.87
C PHE A 13 -13.23 9.21 9.85
N LEU A 14 -13.79 8.79 8.71
CA LEU A 14 -13.04 8.08 7.66
C LEU A 14 -11.93 8.94 7.07
N ILE A 15 -12.18 10.22 6.86
CA ILE A 15 -11.20 11.18 6.37
C ILE A 15 -10.08 11.35 7.40
N SER A 16 -10.41 11.64 8.66
CA SER A 16 -9.44 11.78 9.73
C SER A 16 -8.61 10.52 9.93
N PHE A 17 -9.24 9.34 9.91
CA PHE A 17 -8.54 8.06 9.98
C PHE A 17 -7.55 7.88 8.83
N SER A 18 -7.96 8.18 7.59
CA SER A 18 -7.09 8.06 6.42
C SER A 18 -5.90 9.03 6.49
N PHE A 19 -6.14 10.27 6.92
CA PHE A 19 -5.07 11.25 7.13
C PHE A 19 -4.12 10.84 8.25
N LEU A 20 -4.62 10.32 9.37
CA LEU A 20 -3.78 9.84 10.47
C LEU A 20 -2.98 8.60 10.07
N ALA A 21 -3.59 7.68 9.32
CA ALA A 21 -2.95 6.45 8.88
C ALA A 21 -1.70 6.66 8.03
N VAL A 22 -1.71 7.71 7.20
CA VAL A 22 -0.56 8.08 6.34
C VAL A 22 0.30 9.16 7.02
N GLY A 23 -0.34 10.17 7.59
CA GLY A 23 0.29 11.36 8.15
C GLY A 23 1.10 11.09 9.41
N TYR A 24 0.64 10.20 10.30
CA TYR A 24 1.42 9.88 11.51
C TYR A 24 2.75 9.17 11.17
N PRO A 25 2.77 8.07 10.38
CA PRO A 25 4.02 7.47 9.94
C PRO A 25 4.97 8.42 9.23
N LEU A 26 4.44 9.28 8.35
CA LEU A 26 5.24 10.31 7.69
C LEU A 26 5.82 11.30 8.69
N TRP A 27 5.00 11.83 9.60
CA TRP A 27 5.46 12.74 10.63
C TRP A 27 6.59 12.14 11.46
N VAL A 28 6.47 10.86 11.86
CA VAL A 28 7.49 10.16 12.63
C VAL A 28 8.86 10.16 11.93
N VAL A 29 8.92 10.06 10.60
CA VAL A 29 10.19 10.12 9.86
C VAL A 29 10.62 11.56 9.54
N LEU A 30 9.69 12.41 9.17
CA LEU A 30 10.02 13.76 8.71
C LEU A 30 10.42 14.73 9.83
N HIS A 31 9.99 14.47 11.08
CA HIS A 31 10.37 15.31 12.22
C HIS A 31 11.75 14.98 12.80
N THR A 32 12.34 13.83 12.45
CA THR A 32 13.67 13.41 12.95
C THR A 32 14.81 13.82 12.02
N VAL A 33 14.50 14.28 10.80
CA VAL A 33 15.51 14.65 9.81
C VAL A 33 15.77 16.16 9.80
N ASN A 34 17.03 16.53 9.55
CA ASN A 34 17.41 17.91 9.30
C ASN A 34 17.17 18.26 7.84
N TRP A 35 16.35 19.29 7.60
CA TRP A 35 16.01 19.72 6.25
C TRP A 35 17.03 20.71 5.72
N ALA A 36 17.72 20.33 4.63
CA ALA A 36 18.63 21.18 3.89
C ALA A 36 18.47 20.92 2.39
N LEU A 37 18.60 21.97 1.57
CA LEU A 37 18.57 21.88 0.10
C LEU A 37 19.95 21.45 -0.44
N ASN A 38 20.44 20.29 0.00
CA ASN A 38 21.73 19.75 -0.40
C ASN A 38 21.61 18.22 -0.63
N ALA A 39 22.73 17.50 -0.63
CA ALA A 39 22.77 16.05 -0.84
C ALA A 39 21.87 15.25 0.13
N THR A 40 21.55 15.77 1.32
CA THR A 40 20.67 15.10 2.29
C THR A 40 19.19 15.17 1.92
N LEU A 41 18.81 15.99 0.93
CA LEU A 41 17.41 16.10 0.51
C LEU A 41 16.91 14.76 -0.07
N LEU A 42 17.72 14.10 -0.89
CA LEU A 42 17.36 12.84 -1.53
C LEU A 42 17.21 11.71 -0.49
N SER A 43 18.15 11.61 0.44
CA SER A 43 18.13 10.60 1.50
C SER A 43 16.98 10.81 2.49
N ASN A 44 16.55 12.05 2.73
CA ASN A 44 15.37 12.36 3.55
C ASN A 44 14.05 12.03 2.83
N LEU A 45 13.97 12.28 1.52
CA LEU A 45 12.76 12.01 0.72
C LEU A 45 12.59 10.53 0.38
N PHE A 46 13.70 9.79 0.21
CA PHE A 46 13.72 8.37 -0.09
C PHE A 46 12.78 7.53 0.82
N PRO A 47 12.92 7.55 2.16
CA PRO A 47 12.06 6.77 3.04
C PRO A 47 10.61 7.29 3.05
N ALA A 48 10.40 8.61 2.88
CA ALA A 48 9.08 9.21 2.89
C ALA A 48 8.17 8.66 1.78
N PHE A 49 8.69 8.51 0.55
CA PHE A 49 7.94 7.89 -0.55
C PHE A 49 7.64 6.41 -0.30
N GLY A 50 8.59 5.67 0.29
CA GLY A 50 8.35 4.28 0.69
C GLY A 50 7.21 4.16 1.70
N ILE A 51 7.18 5.05 2.70
CA ILE A 51 6.12 5.11 3.71
C ILE A 51 4.76 5.45 3.10
N VAL A 52 4.70 6.48 2.25
CA VAL A 52 3.45 6.86 1.54
C VAL A 52 2.92 5.68 0.73
N ALA A 53 3.77 5.05 -0.08
CA ALA A 53 3.36 3.92 -0.91
C ALA A 53 2.81 2.77 -0.05
N PHE A 54 3.53 2.37 1.00
CA PHE A 54 3.15 1.25 1.84
C PHE A 54 1.85 1.50 2.61
N THR A 55 1.72 2.67 3.24
CA THR A 55 0.53 3.03 4.03
C THR A 55 -0.73 3.15 3.16
N LEU A 56 -0.61 3.67 1.94
CA LEU A 56 -1.72 3.71 0.98
C LEU A 56 -2.08 2.31 0.46
N LEU A 57 -1.09 1.44 0.17
CA LEU A 57 -1.34 0.04 -0.18
C LEU A 57 -2.07 -0.70 0.96
N TRP A 58 -1.67 -0.46 2.21
CA TRP A 58 -2.38 -0.97 3.38
C TRP A 58 -3.83 -0.47 3.44
N LEU A 59 -4.05 0.84 3.25
CA LEU A 59 -5.40 1.40 3.18
C LEU A 59 -6.23 0.74 2.08
N HIS A 60 -5.67 0.45 0.91
CA HIS A 60 -6.36 -0.27 -0.17
C HIS A 60 -6.74 -1.69 0.25
N ALA A 61 -5.84 -2.42 0.90
CA ALA A 61 -6.09 -3.77 1.38
C ALA A 61 -7.25 -3.82 2.39
N ILE A 62 -7.23 -2.95 3.40
CA ILE A 62 -8.31 -2.84 4.39
C ILE A 62 -9.61 -2.37 3.73
N SER A 63 -9.54 -1.36 2.86
CA SER A 63 -10.70 -0.81 2.17
C SER A 63 -11.38 -1.83 1.25
N GLY A 64 -10.63 -2.77 0.67
CA GLY A 64 -11.19 -3.86 -0.14
C GLY A 64 -12.10 -4.81 0.66
N VAL A 65 -11.81 -5.03 1.95
CA VAL A 65 -12.66 -5.82 2.85
C VAL A 65 -14.00 -5.12 3.08
N PHE A 66 -13.95 -3.81 3.29
CA PHE A 66 -15.12 -2.97 3.62
C PHE A 66 -15.77 -2.30 2.42
N GLU A 67 -15.35 -2.62 1.19
CA GLU A 67 -15.78 -1.95 -0.05
C GLU A 67 -17.31 -1.75 -0.15
N PRO A 68 -18.17 -2.78 0.07
CA PRO A 68 -19.63 -2.59 -0.07
C PRO A 68 -20.21 -1.58 0.91
N TRP A 69 -19.60 -1.42 2.09
CA TRP A 69 -20.00 -0.44 3.09
C TRP A 69 -19.42 0.93 2.77
N LEU A 70 -18.13 1.00 2.42
CA LEU A 70 -17.43 2.25 2.08
C LEU A 70 -18.05 2.94 0.87
N ARG A 71 -18.45 2.19 -0.16
CA ARG A 71 -19.15 2.73 -1.35
C ARG A 71 -20.45 3.48 -1.02
N ARG A 72 -21.06 3.20 0.14
CA ARG A 72 -22.25 3.94 0.61
C ARG A 72 -21.90 5.23 1.34
N GLN A 73 -20.65 5.37 1.80
CA GLN A 73 -20.19 6.52 2.59
C GLN A 73 -19.37 7.50 1.74
N ILE A 74 -18.57 7.01 0.79
CA ILE A 74 -17.61 7.82 0.01
C ILE A 74 -17.63 7.44 -1.46
N ASP A 75 -17.10 8.33 -2.30
CA ASP A 75 -16.74 8.00 -3.69
C ASP A 75 -15.50 7.11 -3.70
N PHE A 76 -15.75 5.81 -3.57
CA PHE A 76 -14.71 4.79 -3.44
C PHE A 76 -13.84 4.69 -4.69
N ASP A 77 -14.43 4.84 -5.88
CA ASP A 77 -13.69 4.73 -7.14
C ASP A 77 -12.75 5.91 -7.32
N LYS A 78 -13.18 7.12 -6.96
CA LYS A 78 -12.30 8.30 -6.93
C LYS A 78 -11.19 8.14 -5.89
N PHE A 79 -11.52 7.66 -4.68
CA PHE A 79 -10.53 7.37 -3.64
C PHE A 79 -9.44 6.42 -4.16
N VAL A 80 -9.82 5.25 -4.67
CA VAL A 80 -8.89 4.25 -5.22
C VAL A 80 -8.12 4.83 -6.40
N HIS A 81 -8.77 5.57 -7.31
CA HIS A 81 -8.09 6.15 -8.47
C HIS A 81 -6.98 7.14 -8.06
N VAL A 82 -7.30 8.11 -7.21
CA VAL A 82 -6.35 9.14 -6.77
C VAL A 82 -5.21 8.51 -5.98
N THR A 83 -5.52 7.65 -5.02
CA THR A 83 -4.50 7.05 -4.17
C THR A 83 -3.65 6.00 -4.90
N SER A 84 -4.19 5.26 -5.89
CA SER A 84 -3.36 4.43 -6.79
C SER A 84 -2.35 5.27 -7.57
N LEU A 85 -2.71 6.47 -8.05
CA LEU A 85 -1.78 7.34 -8.74
C LEU A 85 -0.65 7.81 -7.81
N ILE A 86 -0.98 8.14 -6.55
CA ILE A 86 0.01 8.51 -5.53
C ILE A 86 0.93 7.31 -5.21
N ILE A 87 0.37 6.11 -5.07
CA ILE A 87 1.15 4.88 -4.89
C ILE A 87 2.11 4.70 -6.07
N LEU A 88 1.62 4.76 -7.31
CA LEU A 88 2.45 4.58 -8.51
C LEU A 88 3.61 5.57 -8.56
N ALA A 89 3.34 6.86 -8.32
CA ALA A 89 4.37 7.88 -8.26
C ALA A 89 5.39 7.56 -7.16
N SER A 90 4.92 7.14 -5.98
CA SER A 90 5.77 6.85 -4.82
C SER A 90 6.64 5.61 -5.03
N ILE A 91 6.11 4.52 -5.61
CA ILE A 91 6.89 3.30 -5.90
C ILE A 91 7.91 3.50 -7.02
N ILE A 92 7.72 4.48 -7.91
CA ILE A 92 8.71 4.87 -8.91
C ILE A 92 9.79 5.76 -8.26
N LEU A 93 9.37 6.80 -7.54
CA LEU A 93 10.27 7.77 -6.94
C LEU A 93 11.16 7.14 -5.86
N HIS A 94 10.63 6.24 -5.04
CA HIS A 94 11.39 5.60 -3.96
C HIS A 94 12.70 4.94 -4.43
N PRO A 95 12.71 3.91 -5.30
CA PRO A 95 13.95 3.32 -5.78
C PRO A 95 14.76 4.27 -6.67
N LEU A 96 14.12 5.20 -7.40
CA LEU A 96 14.82 6.17 -8.23
C LEU A 96 15.67 7.14 -7.39
N LEU A 97 15.14 7.64 -6.27
CA LEU A 97 15.86 8.52 -5.35
C LEU A 97 17.11 7.82 -4.79
N LEU A 98 16.99 6.56 -4.39
CA LEU A 98 18.12 5.75 -3.93
C LEU A 98 19.16 5.52 -5.04
N LEU A 99 18.70 5.27 -6.28
CA LEU A 99 19.61 5.12 -7.42
C LEU A 99 20.36 6.42 -7.70
N VAL A 100 19.69 7.57 -7.69
CA VAL A 100 20.34 8.87 -7.89
C VAL A 100 21.36 9.14 -6.77
N GLU A 101 20.98 8.92 -5.51
CA GLU A 101 21.88 9.09 -4.35
C GLU A 101 23.14 8.22 -4.44
N THR A 102 23.01 6.99 -4.95
CA THR A 102 24.13 6.05 -5.11
C THR A 102 24.93 6.24 -6.41
N GLY A 103 24.56 7.20 -7.25
CA GLY A 103 25.17 7.42 -8.57
C GLY A 103 24.88 6.28 -9.55
N PHE A 104 23.65 5.74 -9.51
CA PHE A 104 23.15 4.61 -10.31
C PHE A 104 23.95 3.31 -10.13
N SER A 105 24.62 3.14 -8.98
CA SER A 105 25.45 1.97 -8.70
C SER A 105 24.68 0.91 -7.92
N PHE A 106 24.12 -0.07 -8.64
CA PHE A 106 23.46 -1.22 -8.02
C PHE A 106 24.40 -1.99 -7.07
N SER A 107 25.68 -2.14 -7.41
CA SER A 107 26.65 -2.81 -6.56
C SER A 107 26.75 -2.19 -5.17
N LYS A 108 26.71 -0.85 -5.06
CA LYS A 108 26.73 -0.16 -3.76
C LYS A 108 25.50 -0.51 -2.90
N ILE A 109 24.33 -0.64 -3.52
CA ILE A 109 23.09 -1.00 -2.83
C ILE A 109 23.21 -2.44 -2.28
N PHE A 110 23.65 -3.39 -3.10
CA PHE A 110 23.80 -4.79 -2.70
C PHE A 110 24.93 -5.04 -1.69
N LEU A 111 25.91 -4.14 -1.60
CA LEU A 111 26.96 -4.19 -0.59
C LEU A 111 26.47 -3.69 0.78
N HIS A 112 25.54 -2.73 0.79
CA HIS A 112 25.09 -2.08 2.03
C HIS A 112 23.88 -2.77 2.67
N TYR A 113 23.03 -3.42 1.87
CA TYR A 113 21.80 -4.06 2.34
C TYR A 113 21.79 -5.56 2.03
N GLU A 114 21.05 -6.32 2.84
CA GLU A 114 20.89 -7.76 2.62
C GLU A 114 20.21 -8.05 1.27
N ALA A 115 20.92 -8.75 0.40
CA ALA A 115 20.50 -9.06 -0.97
C ALA A 115 19.09 -9.65 -1.07
N LYS A 116 18.71 -10.53 -0.12
CA LYS A 116 17.40 -11.20 -0.13
C LYS A 116 16.24 -10.20 -0.07
N TYR A 117 16.35 -9.15 0.73
CA TYR A 117 15.29 -8.15 0.87
C TYR A 117 15.33 -7.11 -0.26
N ILE A 118 16.49 -6.87 -0.89
CA ILE A 118 16.54 -6.11 -2.15
C ILE A 118 15.77 -6.86 -3.24
N TRP A 119 15.97 -8.17 -3.36
CA TRP A 119 15.22 -8.99 -4.32
C TRP A 119 13.71 -8.97 -4.06
N PHE A 120 13.28 -8.97 -2.80
CA PHE A 120 11.86 -8.77 -2.46
C PHE A 120 11.33 -7.42 -2.95
N ALA A 121 12.11 -6.34 -2.84
CA ALA A 121 11.74 -5.05 -3.40
C ALA A 121 11.62 -5.09 -4.93
N ILE A 122 12.61 -5.64 -5.63
CA ILE A 122 12.63 -5.68 -7.09
C ILE A 122 11.43 -6.48 -7.61
N ILE A 123 11.24 -7.70 -7.09
CA ILE A 123 10.12 -8.56 -7.49
C ILE A 123 8.80 -7.89 -7.10
N GLY A 124 8.69 -7.41 -5.86
CA GLY A 124 7.49 -6.72 -5.36
C GLY A 124 7.10 -5.53 -6.23
N TRP A 125 8.07 -4.72 -6.66
CA TRP A 125 7.88 -3.57 -7.53
C TRP A 125 7.29 -3.97 -8.90
N PHE A 126 7.86 -4.98 -9.56
CA PHE A 126 7.32 -5.49 -10.82
C PHE A 126 5.88 -6.00 -10.66
N LEU A 127 5.61 -6.77 -9.58
CA LEU A 127 4.27 -7.29 -9.31
C LEU A 127 3.26 -6.17 -9.01
N LEU A 128 3.65 -5.12 -8.28
CA LEU A 128 2.80 -3.96 -8.01
C LEU A 128 2.43 -3.22 -9.30
N ILE A 129 3.41 -2.96 -10.17
CA ILE A 129 3.17 -2.26 -11.45
C ILE A 129 2.23 -3.03 -12.38
N THR A 130 2.14 -4.35 -12.27
CA THR A 130 1.14 -5.12 -13.04
C THR A 130 -0.29 -4.65 -12.81
N TYR A 131 -0.59 -4.09 -11.62
CA TYR A 131 -1.90 -3.52 -11.33
C TYR A 131 -2.19 -2.30 -12.20
N ASP A 132 -1.28 -1.32 -12.23
CA ASP A 132 -1.48 -0.07 -12.98
C ASP A 132 -1.47 -0.32 -14.49
N ILE A 133 -0.54 -1.15 -14.97
CA ILE A 133 -0.55 -1.61 -16.37
C ILE A 133 -1.87 -2.32 -16.69
N GLY A 134 -2.28 -3.27 -15.83
CA GLY A 134 -3.52 -4.01 -15.99
C GLY A 134 -4.76 -3.10 -16.00
N LYS A 135 -4.76 -2.03 -15.20
CA LYS A 135 -5.84 -1.03 -15.14
C LYS A 135 -5.97 -0.28 -16.46
N VAL A 136 -4.85 0.18 -17.04
CA VAL A 136 -4.84 0.85 -18.35
C VAL A 136 -5.27 -0.10 -19.47
N LEU A 137 -4.83 -1.35 -19.40
CA LEU A 137 -5.14 -2.38 -20.39
C LEU A 137 -6.49 -3.08 -20.14
N LYS A 138 -7.25 -2.70 -19.10
CA LYS A 138 -8.54 -3.32 -18.74
C LYS A 138 -9.60 -3.18 -19.82
N LYS A 139 -9.45 -2.22 -20.74
CA LYS A 139 -10.28 -2.08 -21.95
C LYS A 139 -10.20 -3.29 -22.89
N TYR A 140 -9.14 -4.09 -22.80
CA TYR A 140 -8.97 -5.31 -23.58
C TYR A 140 -9.52 -6.54 -22.82
N ASN A 141 -10.25 -7.40 -23.54
CA ASN A 141 -10.93 -8.57 -22.97
C ASN A 141 -10.03 -9.52 -22.18
N PHE A 142 -8.75 -9.62 -22.54
CA PHE A 142 -7.80 -10.46 -21.81
C PHE A 142 -7.60 -9.99 -20.36
N PHE A 143 -7.39 -8.69 -20.14
CA PHE A 143 -7.11 -8.12 -18.83
C PHE A 143 -8.37 -8.03 -17.97
N SER A 144 -9.52 -7.73 -18.58
CA SER A 144 -10.80 -7.73 -17.85
C SER A 144 -11.16 -9.13 -17.34
N ARG A 145 -10.98 -10.18 -18.17
CA ARG A 145 -11.22 -11.58 -17.78
C ARG A 145 -10.29 -12.06 -16.67
N HIS A 146 -9.04 -11.59 -16.66
CA HIS A 146 -8.02 -11.99 -15.70
C HIS A 146 -7.82 -11.01 -14.55
N TRP A 147 -8.72 -10.04 -14.37
CA TRP A 147 -8.58 -8.97 -13.37
C TRP A 147 -8.29 -9.50 -11.96
N ASN A 148 -8.98 -10.55 -11.54
CA ASN A 148 -8.76 -11.16 -10.22
C ASN A 148 -7.34 -11.74 -10.06
N LYS A 149 -6.73 -12.25 -11.14
CA LYS A 149 -5.34 -12.74 -11.10
C LYS A 149 -4.37 -11.57 -10.94
N ILE A 150 -4.60 -10.45 -11.63
CA ILE A 150 -3.80 -9.23 -11.51
C ILE A 150 -3.86 -8.69 -10.08
N LEU A 151 -5.06 -8.67 -9.48
CA LEU A 151 -5.24 -8.27 -8.08
C LEU A 151 -4.45 -9.17 -7.11
N VAL A 152 -4.48 -10.49 -7.30
CA VAL A 152 -3.69 -11.42 -6.48
C VAL A 152 -2.19 -11.20 -6.66
N VAL A 153 -1.73 -11.04 -7.90
CA VAL A 153 -0.31 -10.76 -8.22
C VAL A 153 0.16 -9.48 -7.54
N SER A 154 -0.61 -8.40 -7.65
CA SER A 154 -0.31 -7.13 -6.97
C SER A 154 -0.32 -7.28 -5.45
N THR A 155 -1.24 -8.08 -4.90
CA THR A 155 -1.29 -8.36 -3.45
C THR A 155 -0.05 -9.11 -2.98
N VAL A 156 0.45 -10.08 -3.75
CA VAL A 156 1.74 -10.74 -3.46
C VAL A 156 2.87 -9.71 -3.50
N GLY A 157 2.86 -8.80 -4.49
CA GLY A 157 3.80 -7.69 -4.56
C GLY A 157 3.80 -6.84 -3.28
N PHE A 158 2.63 -6.48 -2.78
CA PHE A 158 2.48 -5.74 -1.51
C PHE A 158 3.02 -6.51 -0.29
N ILE A 159 2.79 -7.83 -0.21
CA ILE A 159 3.36 -8.64 0.90
C ILE A 159 4.89 -8.71 0.81
N LEU A 160 5.47 -8.80 -0.39
CA LEU A 160 6.92 -8.75 -0.56
C LEU A 160 7.49 -7.38 -0.14
N THR A 161 6.81 -6.28 -0.49
CA THR A 161 7.25 -4.94 -0.07
C THR A 161 7.09 -4.71 1.44
N PHE A 162 6.12 -5.37 2.08
CA PHE A 162 6.05 -5.42 3.55
C PHE A 162 7.32 -6.03 4.15
N PHE A 163 7.73 -7.23 3.71
CA PHE A 163 8.94 -7.86 4.24
C PHE A 163 10.21 -7.09 3.87
N HIS A 164 10.28 -6.52 2.67
CA HIS A 164 11.37 -5.63 2.28
C HIS A 164 11.49 -4.45 3.25
N SER A 165 10.41 -3.70 3.46
CA SER A 165 10.43 -2.50 4.31
C SER A 165 10.71 -2.84 5.77
N LEU A 166 10.10 -3.88 6.33
CA LEU A 166 10.30 -4.26 7.73
C LEU A 166 11.76 -4.60 8.06
N ASN A 167 12.51 -5.14 7.09
CA ASN A 167 13.89 -5.57 7.34
C ASN A 167 14.96 -4.57 6.87
N LEU A 168 14.69 -3.75 5.85
CA LEU A 168 15.67 -2.77 5.35
C LEU A 168 15.38 -1.32 5.77
N GLY A 169 14.14 -0.98 6.13
CA GLY A 169 13.80 0.37 6.56
C GLY A 169 14.45 0.68 7.91
N SER A 170 15.46 1.55 7.92
CA SER A 170 16.16 1.97 9.15
C SER A 170 15.18 2.48 10.22
N ASP A 171 14.19 3.28 9.80
CA ASP A 171 13.16 3.85 10.68
C ASP A 171 12.20 2.78 11.24
N LEU A 172 12.20 1.57 10.67
CA LEU A 172 11.34 0.45 11.05
C LEU A 172 12.05 -0.55 11.97
N GLN A 173 13.33 -0.32 12.29
CA GLN A 173 14.07 -1.23 13.15
C GLN A 173 13.74 -1.05 14.63
N ALA A 174 13.19 0.08 15.05
CA ALA A 174 12.77 0.32 16.43
C ALA A 174 11.66 1.38 16.53
N GLY A 175 11.17 1.63 17.75
CA GLY A 175 10.27 2.74 18.04
C GLY A 175 8.82 2.55 17.55
N PRO A 176 8.02 3.64 17.57
CA PRO A 176 6.59 3.57 17.28
C PRO A 176 6.29 3.15 15.83
N LEU A 177 7.17 3.50 14.89
CA LEU A 177 6.96 3.18 13.48
C LEU A 177 7.01 1.66 13.23
N ARG A 178 7.91 0.93 13.92
CA ARG A 178 7.97 -0.53 13.87
C ARG A 178 6.65 -1.17 14.34
N THR A 179 6.10 -0.71 15.46
CA THR A 179 4.82 -1.22 16.00
C THR A 179 3.68 -1.00 15.02
N ILE A 180 3.60 0.19 14.42
CA ILE A 180 2.59 0.50 13.40
C ILE A 180 2.77 -0.35 12.16
N TRP A 181 4.01 -0.57 11.71
CA TRP A 181 4.29 -1.42 10.56
C TRP A 181 3.85 -2.85 10.78
N ILE A 182 4.10 -3.40 11.97
CA ILE A 182 3.62 -4.75 12.35
C ILE A 182 2.10 -4.78 12.35
N PHE A 183 1.43 -3.79 12.94
CA PHE A 183 -0.02 -3.68 12.91
C PHE A 183 -0.57 -3.62 11.47
N TYR A 184 0.02 -2.80 10.60
CA TYR A 184 -0.35 -2.71 9.19
C TYR A 184 -0.12 -4.01 8.44
N GLY A 185 1.04 -4.66 8.63
CA GLY A 185 1.35 -5.94 8.00
C GLY A 185 0.37 -7.05 8.41
N VAL A 186 0.13 -7.21 9.71
CA VAL A 186 -0.79 -8.23 10.23
C VAL A 186 -2.21 -8.01 9.70
N THR A 187 -2.72 -6.78 9.78
CA THR A 187 -4.07 -6.47 9.31
C THR A 187 -4.20 -6.58 7.79
N ALA A 188 -3.16 -6.25 7.02
CA ALA A 188 -3.11 -6.49 5.57
C ALA A 188 -3.14 -7.98 5.21
N ILE A 189 -2.39 -8.81 5.94
CA ILE A 189 -2.39 -10.27 5.74
C ILE A 189 -3.78 -10.83 6.05
N LEU A 190 -4.39 -10.44 7.16
CA LEU A 190 -5.76 -10.85 7.52
C LEU A 190 -6.77 -10.40 6.47
N ALA A 191 -6.68 -9.16 5.99
CA ALA A 191 -7.54 -8.63 4.93
C ALA A 191 -7.38 -9.41 3.62
N THR A 192 -6.14 -9.80 3.28
CA THR A 192 -5.82 -10.62 2.11
C THR A 192 -6.43 -12.02 2.22
N ILE A 193 -6.24 -12.69 3.36
CA ILE A 193 -6.82 -14.02 3.64
C ILE A 193 -8.34 -13.97 3.57
N TYR A 194 -8.96 -12.96 4.18
CA TYR A 194 -10.40 -12.78 4.12
C TYR A 194 -10.91 -12.56 2.69
N THR A 195 -10.27 -11.65 1.94
CA THR A 195 -10.72 -11.24 0.61
C THR A 195 -10.57 -12.36 -0.43
N TYR A 196 -9.42 -13.04 -0.46
CA TYR A 196 -9.13 -14.02 -1.49
C TYR A 196 -9.36 -15.47 -1.06
N GLY A 197 -9.34 -15.76 0.24
CA GLY A 197 -9.69 -17.06 0.81
C GLY A 197 -11.17 -17.12 1.15
N ILE A 198 -11.56 -16.57 2.31
CA ILE A 198 -12.88 -16.78 2.92
C ILE A 198 -14.02 -16.28 2.02
N ARG A 199 -13.96 -15.02 1.59
CA ARG A 199 -15.02 -14.38 0.79
C ARG A 199 -15.22 -15.09 -0.55
N ARG A 200 -14.13 -15.60 -1.15
CA ARG A 200 -14.16 -16.33 -2.42
C ARG A 200 -14.77 -17.72 -2.25
N LEU A 201 -14.41 -18.43 -1.20
CA LEU A 201 -15.00 -19.74 -0.88
C LEU A 201 -16.51 -19.62 -0.63
N ARG A 202 -16.95 -18.64 0.15
CA ARG A 202 -18.40 -18.41 0.41
C ARG A 202 -19.19 -18.08 -0.86
N LYS A 203 -18.58 -17.41 -1.84
CA LYS A 203 -19.24 -17.11 -3.13
C LYS A 203 -19.42 -18.38 -3.98
N ASN A 204 -18.50 -19.33 -3.89
CA ASN A 204 -18.55 -20.58 -4.65
C ASN A 204 -19.43 -21.64 -3.98
N TYR A 205 -19.63 -21.56 -2.66
CA TYR A 205 -20.49 -22.43 -1.87
C TYR A 205 -21.47 -21.59 -1.05
N PRO A 206 -22.54 -21.04 -1.66
CA PRO A 206 -23.56 -20.34 -0.90
C PRO A 206 -24.22 -21.31 0.08
N ASP A 207 -24.36 -20.89 1.35
CA ASP A 207 -25.04 -21.68 2.38
C ASP A 207 -26.43 -22.11 1.86
N SER A 208 -26.64 -23.41 1.74
CA SER A 208 -27.91 -24.01 1.31
C SER A 208 -29.06 -23.74 2.29
N THR A 209 -28.75 -23.20 3.47
CA THR A 209 -29.69 -22.82 4.53
C THR A 209 -30.21 -21.38 4.41
N ALA A 210 -29.69 -20.58 3.47
CA ALA A 210 -30.13 -19.20 3.24
C ALA A 210 -31.31 -19.07 2.24
N ILE A 211 -31.92 -20.20 1.85
CA ILE A 211 -33.22 -20.20 1.16
C ILE A 211 -34.31 -20.20 2.23
N LYS A 212 -34.75 -19.00 2.63
CA LYS A 212 -36.05 -18.77 3.27
C LYS A 212 -36.66 -17.50 2.71
#